data_AF-A0A943DU79-F1
#
_entry.id   AF-A0A943DU79-F1
#
_cell.length_a   1.000
_cell.length_b   1.000
_cell.length_c   1.000
_cell.angle_alpha   90.00
_cell.angle_beta   90.00
_cell.angle_gamma   90.00
#
_symmetry.space_group_name_H-M   'P 1'
#
loop_
_entity.id
_entity.type
_entity.pdbx_description
1 polymer ?
#
loop_
_entity_poly.entity_id
_entity_poly.type
_entity_poly.pdbx_seq_one_letter_code
_entity_poly.pdbx_strand_id
1 'polypeptide(L)'
;MEEKKNIGEVTLGYGDGPLKKIGITDMVRCEFADHRLVTIAHTDEDAYLLSVENPQSSGRATQTSMYLTEGSAAALFYTYILYLEHNGIDANELFKKYILNDKEIKYDFSPKD
;
A
#
# COMPACT_ATOMS: atom_id res chain seq x y z
N MET A 1 23.11 -17.89 -0.64
CA MET A 1 22.48 -16.56 -0.60
C MET A 1 21.51 -16.57 -1.76
N GLU A 2 20.22 -16.81 -1.49
CA GLU A 2 19.21 -16.73 -2.55
C GLU A 2 19.16 -15.28 -3.03
N GLU A 3 19.23 -15.06 -4.35
CA GLU A 3 18.96 -13.74 -4.92
C GLU A 3 17.49 -13.40 -4.61
N LYS A 4 17.26 -12.39 -3.76
CA LYS A 4 15.90 -11.87 -3.55
C LYS A 4 15.40 -11.38 -4.92
N LYS A 5 14.29 -11.94 -5.40
CA LYS A 5 13.61 -11.53 -6.63
C LYS A 5 13.40 -10.01 -6.59
N ASN A 6 13.79 -9.30 -7.65
CA ASN A 6 13.59 -7.86 -7.78
C ASN A 6 12.57 -7.61 -8.91
N ILE A 7 11.37 -7.15 -8.56
CA ILE A 7 10.28 -6.86 -9.49
C ILE A 7 10.15 -5.37 -9.82
N GLY A 8 11.00 -4.53 -9.21
CA GLY A 8 10.97 -3.08 -9.35
C GLY A 8 11.85 -2.40 -8.31
N GLU A 9 12.07 -1.10 -8.46
CA GLU A 9 12.90 -0.32 -7.53
C GLU A 9 12.09 0.86 -6.98
N VAL A 10 12.26 1.14 -5.68
CA VAL A 10 11.88 2.43 -5.08
C VAL A 10 13.13 3.24 -4.81
N THR A 11 13.07 4.54 -5.10
CA THR A 11 14.13 5.49 -4.73
C THR A 11 13.69 6.28 -3.52
N LEU A 12 14.39 6.11 -2.39
CA LEU A 12 14.18 6.91 -1.19
C LEU A 12 15.16 8.08 -1.17
N GLY A 13 14.62 9.29 -0.97
CA GLY A 13 15.39 10.48 -0.68
C GLY A 13 15.25 10.89 0.78
N TYR A 14 16.37 11.21 1.43
CA TYR A 14 16.42 11.68 2.81
C TYR A 14 16.91 13.13 2.86
N GLY A 15 16.04 14.11 2.59
CA GLY A 15 16.44 15.52 2.53
C GLY A 15 17.57 15.75 1.53
N ASP A 16 18.68 16.34 1.99
CA ASP A 16 19.90 16.54 1.19
C ASP A 16 20.83 15.31 1.13
N GLY A 17 20.41 14.19 1.71
CA GLY A 17 21.16 12.93 1.73
C GLY A 17 21.16 12.20 0.38
N PRO A 18 22.04 11.19 0.22
CA PRO A 18 22.11 10.42 -1.01
C PRO A 18 20.81 9.67 -1.27
N LEU A 19 20.36 9.68 -2.53
CA LEU A 19 19.27 8.84 -2.98
C LEU A 19 19.66 7.37 -2.84
N LYS A 20 18.77 6.58 -2.25
CA LYS A 20 18.96 5.14 -2.08
C LYS A 20 17.96 4.38 -2.94
N LYS A 21 18.46 3.47 -3.77
CA LYS A 21 17.65 2.52 -4.52
C LYS A 21 17.43 1.27 -3.68
N ILE A 22 16.19 0.83 -3.61
CA ILE A 22 15.75 -0.31 -2.81
C ILE A 22 14.93 -1.23 -3.71
N GLY A 23 15.24 -2.52 -3.71
CA GLY A 23 14.52 -3.50 -4.50
C GLY A 23 13.16 -3.84 -3.91
N ILE A 24 12.15 -3.97 -4.77
CA ILE A 24 10.83 -4.49 -4.43
C ILE A 24 10.85 -6.00 -4.67
N THR A 25 10.43 -6.77 -3.68
CA THR A 25 10.42 -8.24 -3.73
C THR A 25 9.04 -8.83 -4.02
N ASP A 26 7.99 -8.18 -3.53
CA ASP A 26 6.59 -8.59 -3.74
C ASP A 26 5.68 -7.37 -3.66
N MET A 27 4.50 -7.43 -4.25
CA MET A 27 3.50 -6.39 -4.19
C MET A 27 2.08 -6.92 -4.42
N VAL A 28 1.12 -6.18 -3.90
CA VAL A 28 -0.29 -6.25 -4.28
C VAL A 28 -0.77 -4.87 -4.67
N ARG A 29 -1.53 -4.79 -5.77
CA ARG A 29 -2.20 -3.57 -6.21
C ARG A 29 -3.70 -3.83 -6.31
N CYS A 30 -4.51 -2.94 -5.77
CA CYS A 30 -5.98 -3.03 -5.79
C CYS A 30 -6.59 -1.79 -6.44
N GLU A 31 -7.59 -1.98 -7.32
CA GLU A 31 -8.46 -0.92 -7.86
C GLU A 31 -9.78 -0.88 -7.08
N PHE A 32 -10.14 0.31 -6.57
CA PHE A 32 -11.37 0.57 -5.82
C PHE A 32 -12.45 1.22 -6.70
N ALA A 33 -13.69 1.29 -6.19
CA ALA A 33 -14.85 1.78 -6.94
C ALA A 33 -14.73 3.22 -7.43
N ASP A 34 -13.96 4.04 -6.72
CA ASP A 34 -13.65 5.41 -7.10
C ASP A 34 -12.44 5.51 -8.03
N HIS A 35 -12.02 4.42 -8.69
CA HIS A 35 -10.82 4.32 -9.53
C HIS A 35 -9.52 4.68 -8.81
N ARG A 36 -9.52 4.65 -7.48
CA ARG A 36 -8.29 4.76 -6.69
C ARG A 36 -7.52 3.45 -6.78
N LEU A 37 -6.23 3.55 -7.04
CA LEU A 37 -5.31 2.42 -7.02
C LEU A 37 -4.52 2.46 -5.70
N VAL A 38 -4.48 1.34 -5.01
CA VAL A 38 -3.73 1.20 -3.76
C VAL A 38 -2.71 0.09 -3.93
N THR A 39 -1.44 0.38 -3.68
CA THR A 39 -0.34 -0.57 -3.80
C THR A 39 0.33 -0.75 -2.44
N ILE A 40 0.56 -1.99 -2.04
CA ILE A 40 1.47 -2.35 -0.96
C ILE A 40 2.59 -3.17 -1.58
N ALA A 41 3.82 -2.70 -1.47
CA ALA A 41 5.00 -3.36 -2.00
C ALA A 41 6.00 -3.65 -0.86
N HIS A 42 6.44 -4.90 -0.74
CA HIS A 42 7.48 -5.33 0.19
C HIS A 42 8.86 -5.18 -0.44
N THR A 43 9.85 -4.76 0.33
CA THR A 43 11.21 -4.49 -0.16
C THR A 43 12.25 -5.45 0.38
N ASP A 44 13.44 -5.46 -0.22
CA ASP A 44 14.59 -6.26 0.22
C ASP A 44 15.13 -5.86 1.61
N GLU A 45 14.75 -4.69 2.13
CA GLU A 45 15.05 -4.20 3.49
C GLU A 45 13.99 -4.56 4.55
N ASP A 46 13.10 -5.50 4.26
CA ASP A 46 12.04 -5.95 5.18
C ASP A 46 11.13 -4.78 5.63
N ALA A 47 10.73 -3.99 4.64
CA ALA A 47 9.93 -2.78 4.76
C ALA A 47 8.88 -2.72 3.64
N TYR A 48 7.94 -1.79 3.78
CA TYR A 48 6.78 -1.64 2.92
C TYR A 48 6.68 -0.23 2.34
N LEU A 49 6.52 -0.17 1.02
CA LEU A 49 6.01 1.01 0.33
C LEU A 49 4.48 0.88 0.23
N LEU A 50 3.77 1.80 0.88
CA LEU A 50 2.32 1.95 0.77
C LEU A 50 2.03 3.14 -0.14
N SER A 51 1.30 2.95 -1.23
CA SER A 51 0.99 4.00 -2.21
C SER A 51 -0.50 4.05 -2.51
N VAL A 52 -1.01 5.26 -2.63
CA VAL A 52 -2.39 5.56 -3.06
C VAL A 52 -2.31 6.49 -4.26
N GLU A 53 -2.85 6.06 -5.39
CA GLU A 53 -3.03 6.87 -6.58
C GLU A 53 -4.52 7.22 -6.72
N ASN A 54 -4.84 8.51 -6.70
CA ASN A 54 -6.21 8.99 -6.83
C ASN A 54 -6.48 9.46 -8.27
N PRO A 55 -7.71 9.32 -8.78
CA PRO A 55 -8.07 9.92 -10.06
C PRO A 55 -7.87 11.43 -10.04
N GLN A 56 -7.42 11.98 -11.16
CA GLN A 56 -7.23 13.44 -11.31
C GLN A 56 -8.51 14.23 -11.04
N SER A 57 -9.67 13.65 -11.32
CA SER A 57 -10.99 14.25 -11.08
C SER A 57 -11.39 14.34 -9.60
N SER A 58 -10.65 13.72 -8.67
CA SER A 58 -11.04 13.62 -7.26
C SER A 58 -10.72 14.86 -6.42
N GLY A 59 -9.91 15.80 -6.93
CA GLY A 59 -9.43 16.96 -6.16
C GLY A 59 -8.46 16.62 -5.01
N ARG A 60 -8.06 15.35 -4.87
CA ARG A 60 -7.03 14.88 -3.93
C ARG A 60 -5.65 14.93 -4.57
N ALA A 61 -4.61 14.82 -3.75
CA ALA A 61 -3.25 14.57 -4.25
C ALA A 61 -3.27 13.34 -5.18
N THR A 62 -2.71 13.48 -6.38
CA THR A 62 -2.71 12.43 -7.41
C THR A 62 -2.03 11.16 -6.93
N GLN A 63 -0.97 11.30 -6.14
CA GLN A 63 -0.29 10.20 -5.49
C GLN A 63 0.11 10.57 -4.07
N THR A 64 -0.03 9.64 -3.14
CA THR A 64 0.50 9.73 -1.77
C THR A 64 1.15 8.41 -1.43
N SER A 65 2.37 8.45 -0.91
CA SER A 65 3.10 7.25 -0.53
C SER A 65 3.75 7.38 0.84
N MET A 66 3.95 6.25 1.48
CA MET A 66 4.61 6.12 2.77
C MET A 66 5.54 4.91 2.73
N TYR A 67 6.75 5.07 3.25
CA TYR A 67 7.70 3.98 3.41
C TYR A 67 7.83 3.64 4.90
N LEU A 68 7.46 2.43 5.28
CA LEU A 68 7.43 1.98 6.67
C LEU A 68 8.21 0.68 6.84
N THR A 69 8.93 0.55 7.94
CA THR A 69 9.40 -0.77 8.38
C THR A 69 8.22 -1.68 8.68
N GLU A 70 8.43 -3.01 8.69
CA GLU A 70 7.39 -3.99 9.05
C GLU A 70 6.70 -3.64 10.39
N GLY A 71 7.49 -3.34 11.43
CA GLY A 71 6.97 -2.96 12.74
C GLY A 71 6.10 -1.71 12.72
N SER A 72 6.50 -0.67 11.97
CA SER A 72 5.72 0.56 11.85
C SER A 72 4.44 0.36 11.03
N ALA A 73 4.49 -0.46 9.98
CA ALA A 73 3.31 -0.81 9.20
C ALA A 73 2.29 -1.57 10.05
N ALA A 74 2.74 -2.59 10.79
CA ALA A 74 1.89 -3.35 11.71
C ALA A 74 1.25 -2.45 12.78
N ALA A 75 2.05 -1.57 13.40
CA ALA A 75 1.55 -0.62 14.40
C ALA A 75 0.52 0.34 13.82
N LEU A 76 0.73 0.87 12.61
CA LEU A 76 -0.20 1.77 11.93
C LEU A 76 -1.55 1.08 11.65
N PHE A 77 -1.53 -0.10 11.02
CA PHE A 77 -2.76 -0.82 10.70
C PHE A 77 -3.51 -1.27 11.95
N TYR A 78 -2.80 -1.75 12.96
CA TYR A 78 -3.40 -2.16 14.22
C TYR A 78 -4.06 -0.98 14.94
N THR A 79 -3.39 0.17 15.00
CA THR A 79 -3.95 1.38 15.61
C THR A 79 -5.19 1.87 14.87
N TYR A 80 -5.22 1.77 13.53
CA TYR A 80 -6.39 2.12 12.74
C TYR A 80 -7.58 1.19 13.02
N ILE A 81 -7.34 -0.13 13.13
CA ILE A 81 -8.39 -1.10 13.48
C ILE A 81 -8.96 -0.80 14.87
N LEU A 82 -8.10 -0.58 15.87
CA LEU A 82 -8.54 -0.20 17.22
C LEU A 82 -9.39 1.08 17.23
N TYR A 83 -9.04 2.07 16.40
CA TYR A 83 -9.84 3.29 16.26
C TYR A 83 -11.25 2.98 15.73
N LEU A 84 -11.37 2.12 14.71
CA LEU A 84 -12.68 1.72 14.17
C LEU A 84 -13.51 1.00 15.23
N GLU A 85 -12.92 0.03 15.92
CA GLU A 85 -13.57 -0.74 16.97
C GLU A 85 -14.05 0.14 18.13
N HIS A 86 -13.21 1.06 18.59
CA HIS A 86 -13.56 2.00 19.66
C HIS A 86 -14.78 2.87 19.30
N ASN A 87 -14.94 3.20 18.01
CA ASN A 87 -16.05 3.99 17.51
C ASN A 87 -17.25 3.13 17.04
N GLY A 88 -17.24 1.82 17.28
CA GLY A 88 -18.32 0.92 16.86
C GLY A 88 -18.47 0.79 15.34
N ILE A 89 -17.39 1.03 14.59
CA ILE A 89 -17.37 0.93 13.13
C ILE A 89 -16.89 -0.48 12.75
N ASP A 90 -17.75 -1.26 12.11
CA ASP A 90 -17.36 -2.53 11.52
C ASP A 90 -16.47 -2.30 10.30
N ALA A 91 -15.25 -2.84 10.34
CA ALA A 91 -14.25 -2.65 9.29
C ALA A 91 -14.69 -3.26 7.95
N ASN A 92 -15.41 -4.38 7.96
CA ASN A 92 -15.91 -5.01 6.73
C ASN A 92 -17.05 -4.19 6.13
N GLU A 93 -17.96 -3.66 6.94
CA GLU A 93 -19.03 -2.76 6.46
C GLU A 93 -18.46 -1.44 5.92
N LEU A 94 -17.42 -0.90 6.56
CA LEU A 94 -16.69 0.24 6.02
C LEU A 94 -16.05 -0.10 4.67
N PHE A 95 -15.40 -1.26 4.59
CA PHE A 95 -14.73 -1.74 3.39
C PHE A 95 -15.69 -1.90 2.20
N LYS A 96 -16.90 -2.45 2.45
CA LYS A 96 -17.95 -2.60 1.44
C LYS A 96 -18.34 -1.29 0.74
N LYS A 97 -18.19 -0.14 1.39
CA LYS A 97 -18.47 1.18 0.78
C LYS A 97 -17.50 1.55 -0.34
N TYR A 98 -16.32 0.95 -0.37
CA TYR A 98 -15.24 1.31 -1.29
C TYR A 98 -15.04 0.28 -2.42
N ILE A 99 -15.71 -0.86 -2.36
CA ILE A 99 -15.67 -1.88 -3.43
C ILE A 99 -16.78 -1.65 -4.46
N LEU A 100 -16.55 -2.12 -5.68
CA LEU A 100 -17.44 -1.92 -6.83
C LEU A 100 -18.74 -2.74 -6.68
N ASN A 101 -19.76 -2.23 -6.00
CA ASN A 101 -21.13 -2.79 -5.97
C ASN A 101 -21.17 -4.33 -5.84
N ASP A 102 -20.68 -4.86 -4.71
CA ASP A 102 -20.59 -6.30 -4.41
C ASP A 102 -19.72 -7.14 -5.38
N LYS A 103 -18.93 -6.50 -6.25
CA LYS A 103 -17.90 -7.18 -7.04
C LYS A 103 -16.63 -7.33 -6.22
N GLU A 104 -15.91 -8.41 -6.52
CA GLU A 104 -14.53 -8.59 -6.04
C GLU A 104 -13.67 -7.38 -6.42
N ILE A 105 -12.80 -6.98 -5.49
CA ILE A 105 -11.76 -6.00 -5.74
C ILE A 105 -10.90 -6.54 -6.88
N LYS A 106 -10.62 -5.73 -7.89
CA LYS A 106 -9.60 -6.11 -8.86
C LYS A 106 -8.24 -5.98 -8.19
N TYR A 107 -7.52 -7.08 -8.07
CA TYR A 107 -6.19 -7.09 -7.50
C TYR A 107 -5.19 -7.75 -8.46
N ASP A 108 -3.99 -7.20 -8.49
CA ASP A 108 -2.83 -7.78 -9.17
C ASP A 108 -1.76 -8.05 -8.12
N PHE A 109 -1.37 -9.32 -7.98
CA PHE A 109 -0.16 -9.71 -7.24
C PHE A 109 1.02 -9.73 -8.19
N SER A 110 2.22 -9.49 -7.67
CA SER A 110 3.41 -9.91 -8.40
C SER A 110 3.40 -11.41 -8.66
N PRO A 111 3.98 -11.87 -9.78
CA PRO A 111 4.11 -13.29 -10.07
C PRO A 111 4.84 -14.00 -8.92
N LYS A 112 4.22 -15.02 -8.33
CA LYS A 112 4.93 -15.99 -7.49
C LYS A 112 5.58 -17.01 -8.43
N ASP A 113 6.88 -17.24 -8.26
CA ASP A 113 7.55 -18.36 -8.93
C ASP A 113 7.24 -19.67 -8.20
#